data_AF-A0A1T4JTG4-F1
#
_entry.id   AF-A0A1T4JTG4-F1
#
_cell.length_a   1.000
_cell.length_b   1.000
_cell.length_c   1.000
_cell.angle_alpha   90.00
_cell.angle_beta   90.00
_cell.angle_gamma   90.00
#
_symmetry.space_group_name_H-M   'P 1'
#
loop_
_entity.id
_entity.type
_entity.pdbx_description
1 polymer ?
#
loop_
_entity_poly.entity_id
_entity_poly.type
_entity_poly.pdbx_seq_one_letter_code
_entity_poly.pdbx_strand_id
1 'polypeptide(L)'
;MIFTILHYFLFSSAVLVYGIGLNNATIFCDSISELKLYFVKSVFTVLISTVLSWIIIQQFLIPLRITELYPLAALLVFMTISVFLETIIRITTSTVTSDFCFSFLIVLLALNESVNILDTILISLSSLLSFFCLIPVLYAVNGKINILGITERHANKKSLLLIVLAVIIIIISAGNVSWLTPGVIK
;
A
#
# COMPACT_ATOMS: atom_id res chain seq x y z
N MET A 1 19.46 -0.09 -8.38
CA MET A 1 18.94 -0.75 -7.16
C MET A 1 18.63 0.26 -6.05
N ILE A 2 19.61 0.97 -5.47
CA ILE A 2 19.31 2.01 -4.45
C ILE A 2 18.38 3.11 -5.00
N PHE A 3 18.63 3.62 -6.21
CA PHE A 3 17.81 4.67 -6.82
C PHE A 3 16.38 4.18 -7.10
N THR A 4 16.22 2.93 -7.52
CA THR A 4 14.92 2.28 -7.73
C THR A 4 14.17 2.10 -6.41
N ILE A 5 14.85 1.64 -5.36
CA ILE A 5 14.27 1.53 -4.02
C ILE A 5 13.79 2.88 -3.52
N LEU A 6 14.62 3.92 -3.64
CA LEU A 6 14.30 5.27 -3.16
C LEU A 6 13.16 5.91 -3.97
N HIS A 7 13.10 5.62 -5.29
CA HIS A 7 12.01 6.04 -6.15
C HIS A 7 10.67 5.40 -5.76
N TYR A 8 10.60 4.08 -5.57
CA TYR A 8 9.36 3.40 -5.18
C TYR A 8 9.00 3.59 -3.69
N PHE A 9 9.99 3.90 -2.85
CA PHE A 9 9.77 4.20 -1.43
C PHE A 9 9.15 5.59 -1.21
N LEU A 10 9.58 6.62 -1.95
CA LEU A 10 9.13 8.01 -1.74
C LEU A 10 8.22 8.55 -2.85
N PHE A 11 8.54 8.29 -4.12
CA PHE A 11 8.00 9.06 -5.26
C PHE A 11 6.94 8.31 -6.06
N SER A 12 7.06 6.99 -6.21
CA SER A 12 6.09 6.12 -6.89
C SER A 12 5.48 5.10 -5.93
N SER A 13 5.31 5.48 -4.66
CA SER A 13 4.64 4.63 -3.69
C SER A 13 3.14 4.59 -3.98
N ALA A 14 2.61 3.38 -4.17
CA ALA A 14 1.17 3.12 -4.34
C ALA A 14 0.32 3.82 -3.26
N VAL A 15 0.86 3.95 -2.05
CA VAL A 15 0.24 4.63 -0.90
C VAL A 15 0.11 6.14 -1.13
N LEU A 16 1.25 6.76 -1.46
CA LEU A 16 1.43 8.21 -1.41
C LEU A 16 0.86 8.89 -2.65
N VAL A 17 0.94 8.21 -3.80
CA VAL A 17 0.51 8.78 -5.08
C VAL A 17 -0.97 8.51 -5.34
N TYR A 18 -1.47 7.32 -5.02
CA TYR A 18 -2.85 6.96 -5.35
C TYR A 18 -3.83 7.17 -4.19
N GLY A 19 -3.36 7.27 -2.93
CA GLY A 19 -4.22 7.57 -1.76
C GLY A 19 -5.30 6.51 -1.46
N ILE A 20 -5.33 5.41 -2.21
CA ILE A 20 -6.34 4.36 -2.13
C ILE A 20 -5.99 3.40 -0.98
N GLY A 21 -6.96 3.17 -0.10
CA GLY A 21 -6.81 2.36 1.13
C GLY A 21 -6.55 3.18 2.40
N LEU A 22 -6.36 4.49 2.27
CA LEU A 22 -5.99 5.34 3.40
C LEU A 22 -7.16 5.72 4.33
N ASN A 23 -8.40 5.62 3.83
CA ASN A 23 -9.61 5.72 4.65
C ASN A 23 -9.59 4.65 5.77
N ASN A 24 -9.06 3.46 5.47
CA ASN A 24 -8.99 2.38 6.44
C ASN A 24 -7.75 2.52 7.34
N ALA A 25 -6.63 3.08 6.86
CA ALA A 25 -5.46 3.44 7.69
C ALA A 25 -5.82 4.29 8.93
N THR A 26 -6.87 5.11 8.84
CA THR A 26 -7.38 5.91 9.98
C THR A 26 -8.06 5.09 11.07
N ILE A 27 -8.56 3.89 10.73
CA ILE A 27 -9.20 2.94 11.64
C ILE A 27 -8.12 2.13 12.39
N PHE A 28 -6.98 1.84 11.77
CA PHE A 28 -5.86 1.13 12.42
C PHE A 28 -5.12 1.93 13.49
N CYS A 29 -5.43 3.22 13.64
CA CYS A 29 -4.80 4.06 14.65
C CYS A 29 -5.34 3.88 16.07
N ASP A 30 -6.28 2.96 16.31
CA ASP A 30 -6.87 2.77 17.64
C ASP A 30 -6.07 1.78 18.52
N SER A 31 -5.34 0.80 17.95
CA SER A 31 -4.53 -0.15 18.74
C SER A 31 -3.23 -0.62 18.05
N ILE A 32 -2.12 -0.54 18.78
CA ILE A 32 -0.78 -0.94 18.31
C ILE A 32 -0.62 -2.47 18.20
N SER A 33 -1.37 -3.25 18.99
CA SER A 33 -1.32 -4.71 18.97
C SER A 33 -1.96 -5.29 17.72
N GLU A 34 -3.08 -4.75 17.26
CA GLU A 34 -3.75 -5.20 16.02
C GLU A 34 -2.96 -4.80 14.78
N LEU A 35 -2.24 -3.67 14.86
CA LEU A 35 -1.38 -3.19 13.79
C LEU A 35 -0.25 -4.16 13.43
N LYS A 36 0.32 -4.86 14.43
CA LYS A 36 1.38 -5.87 14.20
C LYS A 36 0.87 -7.08 13.43
N LEU A 37 -0.31 -7.59 13.77
CA LEU A 37 -0.91 -8.73 13.07
C LEU A 37 -1.29 -8.35 11.64
N TYR A 38 -1.85 -7.15 11.47
CA TYR A 38 -2.14 -6.59 10.17
C TYR A 38 -0.87 -6.46 9.30
N PHE A 39 0.22 -5.94 9.88
CA PHE A 39 1.52 -5.82 9.20
C PHE A 39 1.95 -7.17 8.64
N VAL A 40 1.98 -8.20 9.50
CA VAL A 40 2.42 -9.54 9.10
C VAL A 40 1.52 -10.09 8.01
N LYS A 41 0.19 -9.99 8.15
CA LYS A 41 -0.77 -10.40 7.12
C LYS A 41 -0.48 -9.71 5.79
N SER A 42 -0.38 -8.38 5.79
CA SER A 42 -0.22 -7.59 4.56
C SER A 42 1.06 -7.94 3.80
N VAL A 43 2.18 -8.11 4.51
CA VAL A 43 3.47 -8.50 3.91
C VAL A 43 3.35 -9.87 3.23
N PHE A 44 2.80 -10.86 3.91
CA PHE A 44 2.65 -12.20 3.33
C PHE A 44 1.67 -12.21 2.15
N THR A 45 0.50 -11.58 2.28
CA THR A 45 -0.49 -11.53 1.19
C THR A 45 0.08 -10.88 -0.06
N VAL A 46 0.76 -9.73 0.08
CA VAL A 46 1.32 -9.00 -1.06
C VAL A 46 2.46 -9.76 -1.71
N LEU A 47 3.40 -10.32 -0.93
CA LEU A 47 4.52 -11.07 -1.49
C LEU A 47 4.08 -12.35 -2.21
N ILE A 48 3.19 -13.14 -1.60
CA ILE A 48 2.72 -14.39 -2.21
C ILE A 48 1.91 -14.06 -3.46
N SER A 49 1.03 -13.05 -3.39
CA SER A 49 0.18 -12.67 -4.51
C SER A 49 0.96 -12.09 -5.69
N THR A 50 1.95 -11.22 -5.44
CA THR A 50 2.81 -10.68 -6.52
C THR A 50 3.59 -11.76 -7.22
N VAL A 51 4.24 -12.66 -6.46
CA VAL A 51 5.05 -13.74 -7.03
C VAL A 51 4.19 -14.71 -7.83
N LEU A 52 3.05 -15.18 -7.28
CA LEU A 52 2.16 -16.07 -8.02
C LEU A 52 1.60 -15.40 -9.29
N SER A 53 1.15 -14.14 -9.17
CA SER A 53 0.58 -13.42 -10.30
C SER A 53 1.62 -13.23 -11.40
N TRP A 54 2.87 -12.91 -11.06
CA TRP A 54 3.95 -12.78 -12.02
C TRP A 54 4.22 -14.09 -12.76
N ILE A 55 4.28 -15.22 -12.03
CA ILE A 55 4.46 -16.54 -12.63
C ILE A 55 3.31 -16.87 -13.58
N ILE A 56 2.06 -16.62 -13.16
CA ILE A 56 0.86 -16.88 -13.98
C ILE A 56 0.86 -16.04 -15.25
N ILE A 57 1.23 -14.76 -15.15
CA ILE A 57 1.30 -13.86 -16.30
C ILE A 57 2.36 -14.35 -17.29
N GLN A 58 3.57 -14.66 -16.81
CA GLN A 58 4.68 -15.08 -17.65
C GLN A 58 4.47 -16.46 -18.30
N GLN A 59 3.91 -17.42 -17.56
CA GLN A 59 3.79 -18.80 -18.04
C GLN A 59 2.48 -19.08 -18.79
N PHE A 60 1.40 -18.34 -18.53
CA PHE A 60 0.09 -18.60 -19.15
C PHE A 60 -0.37 -17.45 -20.03
N LEU A 61 -0.47 -16.22 -19.50
CA LEU A 61 -1.11 -15.12 -20.25
C LEU A 61 -0.27 -14.67 -21.45
N ILE A 62 1.05 -14.58 -21.31
CA ILE A 62 1.95 -14.19 -22.40
C ILE A 62 1.94 -15.24 -23.52
N PRO A 63 2.13 -16.55 -23.25
CA PRO A 63 2.07 -17.58 -24.30
C PRO A 63 0.71 -17.66 -25.00
N LEU A 64 -0.38 -17.43 -24.27
CA LEU A 64 -1.74 -17.45 -24.83
C LEU A 64 -2.11 -16.15 -25.57
N ARG A 65 -1.25 -15.12 -25.57
CA ARG A 65 -1.48 -13.78 -26.12
C ARG A 65 -2.71 -13.07 -25.55
N ILE A 66 -3.04 -13.35 -24.29
CA ILE A 66 -4.19 -12.77 -23.58
C ILE A 66 -3.70 -11.79 -22.50
N THR A 67 -2.81 -10.88 -22.88
CA THR A 67 -2.14 -9.96 -21.94
C THR A 67 -3.09 -8.91 -21.37
N GLU A 68 -4.14 -8.53 -22.09
CA GLU A 68 -5.18 -7.57 -21.65
C GLU A 68 -5.90 -7.99 -20.36
N LEU A 69 -5.97 -9.30 -20.08
CA LEU A 69 -6.68 -9.86 -18.93
C LEU A 69 -5.81 -9.98 -17.67
N TYR A 70 -4.58 -9.45 -17.67
CA TYR A 70 -3.67 -9.53 -16.53
C TYR A 70 -4.21 -8.92 -15.22
N PRO A 71 -4.95 -7.78 -15.20
CA PRO A 71 -5.42 -7.19 -13.95
C PRO A 71 -6.49 -8.09 -13.30
N LEU A 72 -7.31 -8.75 -14.13
CA LEU A 72 -8.32 -9.71 -13.67
C LEU A 72 -7.66 -10.94 -13.06
N ALA A 73 -6.65 -11.49 -13.73
CA ALA A 73 -5.90 -12.65 -13.23
C ALA A 73 -5.23 -12.34 -11.88
N ALA A 74 -4.56 -11.19 -11.78
CA ALA A 74 -3.94 -10.73 -10.55
C ALA A 74 -4.97 -10.55 -9.42
N LEU A 75 -6.16 -10.02 -9.72
CA LEU A 75 -7.23 -9.85 -8.74
C LEU A 75 -7.75 -11.18 -8.20
N LEU A 76 -7.95 -12.19 -9.05
CA LEU A 76 -8.39 -13.52 -8.63
C LEU A 76 -7.36 -14.20 -7.72
N VAL A 77 -6.08 -14.13 -8.11
CA VAL A 77 -4.97 -14.66 -7.31
C VAL A 77 -4.87 -13.93 -5.96
N PHE A 78 -4.97 -12.61 -5.97
CA PHE A 78 -4.96 -11.82 -4.75
C PHE A 78 -6.14 -12.17 -3.82
N MET A 79 -7.37 -12.23 -4.34
CA MET A 79 -8.57 -12.57 -3.58
C MET A 79 -8.45 -13.95 -2.91
N THR A 80 -8.00 -14.96 -3.65
CA THR A 80 -7.85 -16.32 -3.11
C THR A 80 -6.85 -16.36 -1.96
N ILE A 81 -5.69 -15.73 -2.13
CA ILE A 81 -4.65 -15.67 -1.09
C ILE A 81 -5.13 -14.84 0.11
N SER A 82 -5.78 -13.70 -0.13
CA SER A 82 -6.25 -12.82 0.95
C SER A 82 -7.32 -13.49 1.80
N VAL A 83 -8.27 -14.19 1.17
CA VAL A 83 -9.33 -14.94 1.88
C VAL A 83 -8.71 -16.09 2.67
N PHE A 84 -7.74 -16.81 2.09
CA PHE A 84 -7.06 -17.92 2.77
C PHE A 84 -6.25 -17.46 4.00
N LEU A 85 -5.50 -16.37 3.89
CA LEU A 85 -4.76 -15.81 5.03
C LEU A 85 -5.72 -15.23 6.08
N GLU A 86 -6.82 -14.62 5.66
CA GLU A 86 -7.82 -14.10 6.59
C GLU A 86 -8.53 -15.19 7.37
N THR A 87 -8.89 -16.31 6.74
CA THR A 87 -9.48 -17.45 7.45
C THR A 87 -8.51 -18.04 8.47
N ILE A 88 -7.23 -18.19 8.12
CA ILE A 88 -6.20 -18.65 9.08
C ILE A 88 -6.12 -17.70 10.28
N ILE A 89 -5.99 -16.40 10.06
CA ILE A 89 -5.87 -15.41 11.14
C ILE A 89 -7.14 -15.35 11.99
N ARG A 90 -8.31 -15.45 11.36
CA ARG A 90 -9.59 -15.46 12.07
C ARG A 90 -9.71 -16.68 12.98
N ILE A 91 -9.22 -17.85 12.55
CA ILE A 91 -9.20 -19.05 13.39
C ILE A 91 -8.25 -18.86 14.58
N THR A 92 -7.08 -18.25 14.37
CA THR A 92 -6.06 -18.10 15.43
C THR A 92 -6.38 -16.99 16.42
N THR A 93 -6.87 -15.83 15.96
CA THR A 93 -6.94 -14.60 16.78
C THR A 93 -8.37 -14.08 16.93
N SER A 94 -9.36 -14.62 16.20
CA SER A 94 -10.76 -14.14 16.19
C SER A 94 -10.93 -12.66 15.81
N THR A 95 -9.88 -12.01 15.31
CA THR A 95 -9.91 -10.62 14.85
C THR A 95 -10.12 -10.53 13.35
N VAL A 96 -10.83 -9.50 12.90
CA VAL A 96 -11.03 -9.20 11.49
C VAL A 96 -10.03 -8.12 11.08
N THR A 97 -9.22 -8.40 10.06
CA THR A 97 -8.16 -7.53 9.57
C THR A 97 -8.37 -7.24 8.08
N SER A 98 -9.46 -6.57 7.72
CA SER A 98 -9.86 -6.41 6.32
C SER A 98 -9.38 -5.10 5.71
N ASP A 99 -8.18 -5.11 5.13
CA ASP A 99 -7.85 -4.18 4.03
C ASP A 99 -7.49 -4.91 2.76
N PHE A 100 -8.40 -4.78 1.82
CA PHE A 100 -8.29 -5.35 0.49
C PHE A 100 -7.62 -4.40 -0.50
N CYS A 101 -7.98 -3.11 -0.43
CA CYS A 101 -7.70 -2.15 -1.51
C CYS A 101 -6.21 -1.76 -1.58
N PHE A 102 -5.59 -1.50 -0.44
CA PHE A 102 -4.19 -1.08 -0.38
C PHE A 102 -3.23 -2.18 -0.86
N SER A 103 -3.36 -3.36 -0.27
CA SER A 103 -2.53 -4.53 -0.58
C SER A 103 -2.66 -4.93 -2.06
N PHE A 104 -3.86 -4.86 -2.65
CA PHE A 104 -4.05 -5.13 -4.07
C PHE A 104 -3.37 -4.09 -4.97
N LEU A 105 -3.39 -2.82 -4.60
CA LEU A 105 -2.78 -1.76 -5.41
C LEU A 105 -1.26 -1.90 -5.51
N ILE A 106 -0.60 -2.31 -4.41
CA ILE A 106 0.83 -2.65 -4.43
C ILE A 106 1.09 -3.79 -5.42
N VAL A 107 0.25 -4.83 -5.42
CA VAL A 107 0.41 -5.97 -6.32
C VAL A 107 0.34 -5.50 -7.78
N LEU A 108 -0.65 -4.66 -8.11
CA LEU A 108 -0.83 -4.14 -9.46
C LEU A 108 0.35 -3.25 -9.89
N LEU A 109 0.79 -2.34 -9.03
CA LEU A 109 1.95 -1.49 -9.29
C LEU A 109 3.22 -2.33 -9.55
N ALA A 110 3.48 -3.32 -8.68
CA ALA A 110 4.66 -4.18 -8.80
C ALA A 110 4.63 -4.98 -10.11
N LEU A 111 3.47 -5.49 -10.52
CA LEU A 111 3.34 -6.24 -11.78
C LEU A 111 3.50 -5.37 -13.02
N ASN A 112 3.05 -4.11 -12.98
CA ASN A 112 3.11 -3.21 -14.14
C ASN A 112 4.53 -2.69 -14.41
N GLU A 113 5.26 -2.36 -13.34
CA GLU A 113 6.58 -1.74 -13.42
C GLU A 113 7.74 -2.75 -13.42
N SER A 114 7.47 -4.04 -13.18
CA SER A 114 8.52 -5.05 -13.10
C SER A 114 8.77 -5.76 -14.43
N VAL A 115 10.06 -5.89 -14.76
CA VAL A 115 10.51 -6.72 -15.89
C VAL A 115 10.95 -8.10 -15.38
N ASN A 116 11.62 -8.15 -14.22
CA ASN A 116 12.09 -9.38 -13.59
C ASN A 116 11.39 -9.66 -12.26
N ILE A 117 11.37 -10.92 -11.83
CA ILE A 117 10.84 -11.34 -10.52
C ILE A 117 11.52 -10.62 -9.35
N LEU A 118 12.83 -10.35 -9.43
CA LEU A 118 13.58 -9.63 -8.41
C LEU A 118 13.09 -8.17 -8.29
N ASP A 119 12.77 -7.54 -9.42
CA ASP A 119 12.24 -6.18 -9.45
C ASP A 119 10.83 -6.15 -8.84
N THR A 120 10.00 -7.16 -9.13
CA THR A 120 8.65 -7.30 -8.53
C THR A 120 8.72 -7.38 -7.00
N ILE A 121 9.64 -8.18 -6.46
CA ILE A 121 9.85 -8.33 -5.01
C ILE A 121 10.38 -7.02 -4.40
N LEU A 122 11.33 -6.35 -5.06
CA LEU A 122 11.89 -5.09 -4.56
C LEU A 122 10.85 -3.96 -4.55
N ILE A 123 10.05 -3.84 -5.60
CA ILE A 123 8.99 -2.82 -5.71
C ILE A 123 7.90 -3.06 -4.65
N SER A 124 7.47 -4.30 -4.47
CA SER A 124 6.46 -4.64 -3.45
C SER A 124 6.96 -4.42 -2.02
N LEU A 125 8.22 -4.78 -1.70
CA LEU A 125 8.80 -4.52 -0.39
C LEU A 125 9.00 -3.02 -0.12
N SER A 126 9.46 -2.27 -1.11
CA SER A 126 9.69 -0.82 -0.95
C SER A 126 8.38 -0.04 -0.73
N SER A 127 7.32 -0.41 -1.46
CA SER A 127 5.99 0.20 -1.31
C SER A 127 5.31 -0.19 0.01
N LEU A 128 5.47 -1.43 0.48
CA LEU A 128 5.07 -1.84 1.83
C LEU A 128 5.80 -1.01 2.90
N LEU A 129 7.12 -0.86 2.79
CA LEU A 129 7.92 -0.09 3.73
C LEU A 129 7.49 1.38 3.80
N SER A 130 7.15 1.97 2.66
CA SER A 130 6.61 3.33 2.55
C SER A 130 5.32 3.47 3.37
N PHE A 131 4.39 2.51 3.25
CA PHE A 131 3.15 2.50 4.04
C PHE A 131 3.43 2.41 5.54
N PHE A 132 4.35 1.54 5.94
CA PHE A 132 4.70 1.35 7.33
C PHE A 132 5.39 2.56 7.95
N CYS A 133 6.10 3.37 7.16
CA CYS A 133 6.64 4.64 7.62
C CYS A 133 5.52 5.69 7.83
N LEU A 134 4.46 5.64 7.03
CA LEU A 134 3.35 6.59 7.06
C LEU A 134 2.40 6.34 8.24
N ILE A 135 2.19 5.08 8.64
CA ILE A 135 1.30 4.70 9.75
C ILE A 135 1.66 5.40 11.09
N PRO A 136 2.90 5.37 11.60
CA PRO A 136 3.28 6.05 12.84
C PRO A 136 3.04 7.56 12.79
N VAL A 137 3.24 8.18 11.63
CA VAL A 137 2.99 9.61 11.42
C VAL A 137 1.50 9.90 11.58
N LEU A 138 0.63 9.10 10.94
CA LEU A 138 -0.82 9.24 11.10
C LEU A 138 -1.28 8.97 12.53
N TYR A 139 -0.69 7.99 13.22
CA TYR A 139 -0.98 7.69 14.62
C TYR A 139 -0.63 8.88 15.53
N ALA A 140 0.55 9.49 15.35
CA ALA A 140 0.97 10.65 16.12
C ALA A 140 0.06 11.86 15.90
N VAL A 141 -0.37 12.11 14.65
CA VAL A 141 -1.32 13.17 14.31
C VAL A 141 -2.68 12.91 14.96
N ASN A 142 -3.18 11.68 14.88
CA ASN A 142 -4.46 11.30 15.50
C ASN A 142 -4.41 11.47 17.02
N GLY A 143 -3.31 11.08 17.67
CA GLY A 143 -3.09 11.31 19.10
C GLY A 143 -3.16 12.80 19.48
N LYS A 144 -2.54 13.68 18.70
CA LYS A 144 -2.63 15.14 18.93
C LYS A 144 -4.04 15.70 18.72
N ILE A 145 -4.74 15.27 17.68
CA ILE A 145 -6.13 15.68 17.42
C ILE A 145 -7.04 15.27 18.59
N ASN A 146 -6.79 14.09 19.17
CA ASN A 146 -7.57 13.59 20.30
C ASN A 146 -7.31 14.38 21.59
N ILE A 147 -6.05 14.73 21.87
CA ILE A 147 -5.66 15.55 23.04
C ILE A 147 -6.26 16.96 22.95
N LEU A 148 -6.39 17.52 21.74
CA LEU A 148 -6.96 18.85 21.51
C LEU A 148 -8.48 18.92 21.68
N GLY A 149 -9.15 17.81 22.02
CA GLY A 149 -10.57 17.83 22.40
C GLY A 149 -11.52 18.27 21.30
N ILE A 150 -11.19 18.04 20.01
CA ILE A 150 -12.06 18.35 18.85
C ILE A 150 -13.21 17.29 18.76
N THR A 151 -13.66 16.79 19.90
CA THR A 151 -14.41 15.55 20.09
C THR A 151 -15.90 15.68 19.79
N GLU A 152 -16.45 16.89 19.61
CA GLU A 152 -17.89 17.05 19.43
C GLU A 152 -18.40 16.77 17.99
N ARG A 153 -17.52 16.60 17.00
CA ARG A 153 -17.95 16.21 15.64
C ARG A 153 -17.01 15.15 15.07
N HIS A 154 -17.36 13.87 15.27
CA HIS A 154 -16.72 12.73 14.61
C HIS A 154 -16.51 12.91 13.09
N ALA A 155 -17.39 13.67 12.41
CA ALA A 155 -17.26 14.00 10.99
C ALA A 155 -16.02 14.85 10.66
N ASN A 156 -15.58 15.73 11.57
CA ASN A 156 -14.41 16.59 11.35
C ASN A 156 -13.07 15.85 11.55
N LYS A 157 -13.03 14.82 12.40
CA LYS A 157 -11.80 14.09 12.70
C LYS A 157 -11.24 13.37 11.47
N LYS A 158 -12.08 12.62 10.74
CA LYS A 158 -11.69 11.93 9.51
C LYS A 158 -11.30 12.91 8.40
N SER A 159 -12.05 14.00 8.25
CA SER A 159 -11.76 15.06 7.29
C SER A 159 -10.40 15.75 7.57
N LEU A 160 -10.12 16.09 8.83
CA LEU A 160 -8.83 16.67 9.24
C LEU A 160 -7.66 15.72 8.96
N LEU A 161 -7.82 14.43 9.21
CA LEU A 161 -6.78 13.44 8.95
C LEU A 161 -6.51 13.30 7.44
N LEU A 162 -7.56 13.34 6.61
CA LEU A 162 -7.43 13.39 5.15
C LEU A 162 -6.74 14.68 4.68
N ILE A 163 -7.01 15.83 5.30
CA ILE A 163 -6.33 17.10 4.97
C ILE A 163 -4.84 17.02 5.33
N VAL A 164 -4.49 16.51 6.50
CA VAL A 164 -3.08 16.33 6.90
C VAL A 164 -2.35 15.41 5.94
N LEU A 165 -3.00 14.31 5.53
CA LEU A 165 -2.44 13.43 4.51
C LEU A 165 -2.25 14.16 3.18
N ALA A 166 -3.26 14.90 2.70
CA ALA A 166 -3.15 15.64 1.45
C ALA A 166 -1.97 16.61 1.46
N VAL A 167 -1.73 17.30 2.60
CA VAL A 167 -0.56 18.16 2.77
C VAL A 167 0.75 17.37 2.69
N ILE A 168 0.83 16.19 3.32
CA ILE A 168 2.01 15.31 3.24
C ILE A 168 2.27 14.88 1.78
N ILE A 169 1.23 14.48 1.05
CA ILE A 169 1.32 14.10 -0.36
C ILE A 169 1.81 15.28 -1.21
N ILE A 170 1.27 16.49 -1.00
CA ILE A 170 1.67 17.70 -1.73
C ILE A 170 3.16 18.01 -1.48
N ILE A 171 3.63 17.91 -0.23
CA ILE A 171 5.05 18.17 0.10
C ILE A 171 5.97 17.19 -0.62
N ILE A 172 5.60 15.90 -0.63
CA ILE A 172 6.40 14.84 -1.28
C ILE A 172 6.38 15.00 -2.80
N SER A 173 5.22 15.34 -3.38
CA SER A 173 5.06 15.60 -4.82
C SER A 173 5.82 16.85 -5.27
N ALA A 174 5.76 17.94 -4.51
CA ALA A 174 6.52 19.16 -4.78
C ALA A 174 8.04 18.91 -4.72
N GLY A 175 8.49 18.09 -3.76
CA GLY A 175 9.89 17.66 -3.69
C GLY A 175 10.36 16.89 -4.93
N ASN A 176 9.51 16.04 -5.51
CA ASN A 176 9.80 15.30 -6.73
C ASN A 176 10.10 16.23 -7.92
N VAL A 177 9.22 17.22 -8.12
CA VAL A 177 9.33 18.20 -9.21
C VAL A 177 10.49 19.16 -9.00
N SER A 178 10.78 19.55 -7.75
CA SER A 178 11.76 20.59 -7.44
C SER A 178 13.21 20.10 -7.36
N TRP A 179 13.48 18.86 -6.92
CA TRP A 179 14.86 18.39 -6.66
C TRP A 179 15.37 17.35 -7.65
N LEU A 180 14.50 16.57 -8.30
CA LEU A 180 14.91 15.40 -9.07
C LEU A 180 14.67 15.52 -10.58
N THR A 181 14.05 16.60 -11.05
CA THR A 181 13.88 16.91 -12.48
C THR A 181 14.72 18.12 -12.88
N PRO A 182 16.05 17.97 -13.10
CA PRO A 182 16.87 19.06 -13.64
C PRO A 182 16.49 19.45 -15.08
N GLY A 183 15.57 18.73 -15.72
CA GLY A 183 15.15 18.94 -17.11
C GLY A 183 14.03 19.96 -17.34
N VAL A 184 13.42 20.54 -16.29
CA VAL A 184 12.32 21.53 -16.44
C VAL A 184 12.85 22.97 -16.50
N ILE A 185 14.14 23.19 -16.23
CA ILE A 185 14.82 24.46 -16.41
C ILE A 185 15.76 24.33 -17.63
N LYS A 186 15.18 24.36 -18.82
CA LYS A 186 15.86 24.71 -20.07
C LYS A 186 14.96 25.61 -20.89
#